data_AF-A0A559HAK4-F1
#
_entry.id   AF-A0A559HAK4-F1
#
_cell.length_a   1.000
_cell.length_b   1.000
_cell.length_c   1.000
_cell.angle_alpha   90.00
_cell.angle_beta   90.00
_cell.angle_gamma   90.00
#
_symmetry.space_group_name_H-M   'P 1'
#
loop_
_entity.id
_entity.type
_entity.pdbx_description
1 polymer ?
#
loop_
_entity_poly.entity_id
_entity_poly.type
_entity_poly.pdbx_seq_one_letter_code
_entity_poly.pdbx_strand_id
1 'polypeptide(L)'
;MHDLLGRLSLTEGEKEKYRNQIDTATELDKLVELEGTLDNLQNKEIEEAVEKAKVTLPQYMDTRLKELDQTGSGFPDLLKKLQNIIDEYREQLDGLPNKKAVEDLVEQAKEEMDGYIAEYQKTLTAGQDDNNGAGEQAPQAGDNNGAGEQVPQAPQAP
;
A
#
# COMPACT_ATOMS: atom_id res chain seq x y z
N MET A 1 -10.90 16.20 30.76
CA MET A 1 -9.55 16.79 30.72
C MET A 1 -8.40 15.78 30.68
N HIS A 2 -8.21 14.87 31.65
CA HIS A 2 -7.09 13.89 31.58
C HIS A 2 -7.11 13.00 30.33
N ASP A 3 -8.31 12.60 29.87
CA ASP A 3 -8.46 11.84 28.63
C ASP A 3 -8.06 12.64 27.38
N LEU A 4 -8.51 13.91 27.30
CA LEU A 4 -8.11 14.87 26.25
C LEU A 4 -6.59 15.01 26.19
N LEU A 5 -5.96 15.22 27.35
CA LEU A 5 -4.51 15.33 27.48
C LEU A 5 -3.77 14.07 27.01
N GLY A 6 -4.34 12.89 27.25
CA GLY A 6 -3.79 11.61 26.81
C GLY A 6 -3.71 11.48 25.29
N ARG A 7 -4.69 12.05 24.57
CA ARG A 7 -4.79 12.00 23.10
C ARG A 7 -3.87 12.97 22.37
N LEU A 8 -3.38 14.01 23.05
CA LEU A 8 -2.50 15.00 22.45
C LEU A 8 -1.10 14.43 22.20
N SER A 9 -0.45 14.91 21.15
CA SER A 9 0.92 14.58 20.75
C SER A 9 1.97 15.41 21.48
N LEU A 10 1.65 15.90 22.68
CA LEU A 10 2.54 16.65 23.55
C LEU A 10 3.67 15.76 24.10
N THR A 11 4.81 16.38 24.40
CA THR A 11 5.88 15.72 25.15
C THR A 11 5.44 15.37 26.56
N GLU A 12 6.05 14.37 27.20
CA GLU A 12 5.70 14.00 28.58
C GLU A 12 5.86 15.15 29.57
N GLY A 13 6.85 16.02 29.38
CA GLY A 13 7.01 17.22 30.22
C GLY A 13 5.88 18.23 30.05
N GLU A 14 5.38 18.43 28.83
CA GLU A 14 4.20 19.27 28.57
C GLU A 14 2.93 18.62 29.14
N LYS A 15 2.77 17.30 28.99
CA LYS A 15 1.66 16.57 29.57
C LYS A 15 1.67 16.67 31.09
N GLU A 16 2.81 16.49 31.73
CA GLU A 16 2.96 16.62 33.18
C GLU A 16 2.60 18.03 33.67
N LYS A 17 3.01 19.08 32.93
CA LYS A 17 2.62 20.46 33.24
C LYS A 17 1.10 20.64 33.25
N TYR A 18 0.40 20.19 32.21
CA TYR A 18 -1.07 20.29 32.16
C TYR A 18 -1.74 19.38 33.19
N ARG A 19 -1.21 18.18 33.43
CA ARG A 19 -1.70 17.26 34.45
C ARG A 19 -1.67 17.90 35.84
N ASN A 20 -0.54 18.51 36.21
CA ASN A 20 -0.38 19.25 37.46
C ASN A 20 -1.36 20.44 37.55
N GLN A 21 -1.59 21.16 36.45
CA GLN A 21 -2.56 22.26 36.42
C GLN A 21 -4.00 21.77 36.63
N ILE A 22 -4.38 20.66 36.00
CA ILE A 22 -5.70 20.03 36.17
C ILE A 22 -5.88 19.55 37.62
N ASP A 23 -4.87 18.90 38.19
CA ASP A 23 -4.96 18.30 39.53
C ASP A 23 -4.95 19.34 40.66
N THR A 24 -4.39 20.53 40.42
CA THR A 24 -4.27 21.60 41.43
C THR A 24 -5.30 22.72 41.27
N ALA A 25 -5.99 22.82 40.14
CA ALA A 25 -6.98 23.86 39.90
C ALA A 25 -8.25 23.63 40.76
N THR A 26 -8.56 24.60 41.61
CA THR A 26 -9.77 24.62 42.46
C THR A 26 -10.86 25.55 41.93
N GLU A 27 -10.49 26.51 41.08
CA GLU A 27 -11.40 27.49 40.50
C GLU A 27 -12.03 26.95 39.23
N LEU A 28 -13.36 27.03 39.12
CA LEU A 28 -14.10 26.55 37.95
C LEU A 28 -13.65 27.26 36.67
N ASP A 29 -13.42 28.57 36.73
CA ASP A 29 -12.99 29.37 35.57
C ASP A 29 -11.66 28.87 35.00
N LYS A 30 -10.71 28.50 35.87
CA LYS A 30 -9.41 27.94 35.45
C LYS A 30 -9.56 26.56 34.79
N LEU A 31 -10.46 25.73 35.31
CA LEU A 31 -10.75 24.42 34.72
C LEU A 31 -11.35 24.56 33.32
N VAL A 32 -12.26 25.52 33.12
CA VAL A 32 -12.85 25.82 31.81
C VAL A 32 -11.79 26.36 30.82
N GLU A 33 -10.92 27.27 31.27
CA GLU A 33 -9.82 27.77 30.43
C GLU A 33 -8.85 26.66 30.01
N LEU A 34 -8.52 25.74 30.93
CA LEU A 34 -7.67 24.58 30.66
C LEU A 34 -8.33 23.62 29.65
N GLU A 35 -9.61 23.31 29.84
CA GLU A 35 -10.36 22.48 28.90
C GLU A 35 -10.36 23.09 27.50
N GLY A 36 -10.69 24.38 27.36
CA GLY A 36 -10.67 25.07 26.08
C GLY A 36 -9.28 25.11 25.43
N THR A 37 -8.22 25.21 26.24
CA THR A 37 -6.82 25.13 25.74
C THR A 37 -6.52 23.75 25.19
N LEU A 38 -6.88 22.68 25.90
CA LEU A 38 -6.64 21.31 25.45
C LEU A 38 -7.45 20.95 24.21
N ASP A 39 -8.71 21.41 24.12
CA ASP A 39 -9.55 21.24 22.94
C ASP A 39 -8.95 21.97 21.73
N ASN A 40 -8.47 23.20 21.90
CA ASN A 40 -7.83 23.95 20.83
C ASN A 40 -6.56 23.24 20.33
N LEU A 41 -5.73 22.73 21.24
CA LEU A 41 -4.54 21.95 20.89
C LEU A 41 -4.92 20.69 20.11
N GLN A 42 -5.95 19.96 20.53
CA GLN A 42 -6.39 18.75 19.84
C GLN A 42 -6.89 19.06 18.43
N ASN A 43 -7.74 20.08 18.29
CA ASN A 43 -8.28 20.48 16.99
C ASN A 43 -7.17 20.91 16.03
N LYS A 44 -6.17 21.65 16.54
CA LYS A 44 -5.01 22.05 15.74
C LYS A 44 -4.16 20.85 15.30
N GLU A 45 -3.90 19.89 16.19
CA GLU A 45 -3.16 18.67 15.82
C GLU A 45 -3.90 17.85 14.76
N ILE A 46 -5.24 17.77 14.84
CA ILE A 46 -6.07 17.10 13.85
C ILE A 46 -5.99 17.84 12.51
N GLU A 47 -6.19 19.16 12.51
CA GLU A 47 -6.16 19.99 11.30
C GLU A 47 -4.81 19.87 10.57
N GLU A 48 -3.70 20.04 11.28
CA GLU A 48 -2.36 19.90 10.71
C GLU A 48 -2.12 18.49 10.14
N ALA A 49 -2.59 17.46 10.84
CA ALA A 49 -2.48 16.08 10.37
C ALA A 49 -3.32 15.83 9.11
N VAL A 50 -4.54 16.36 9.06
CA VAL A 50 -5.46 16.24 7.90
C VAL A 50 -4.89 16.97 6.69
N GLU A 51 -4.40 18.20 6.85
CA GLU A 51 -3.77 18.95 5.75
C GLU A 51 -2.55 18.21 5.19
N LYS A 52 -1.70 17.69 6.09
CA LYS A 52 -0.55 16.88 5.71
C LYS A 52 -0.98 15.60 4.98
N ALA A 53 -2.03 14.93 5.45
CA ALA A 53 -2.58 13.72 4.83
C ALA A 53 -3.10 13.99 3.41
N LYS A 54 -3.84 15.09 3.22
CA LYS A 54 -4.39 15.53 1.92
C LYS A 54 -3.31 15.76 0.85
N VAL A 55 -2.09 16.08 1.27
CA VAL A 55 -0.89 16.22 0.42
C VAL A 55 -0.12 14.91 0.28
N THR A 56 0.04 14.16 1.38
CA THR A 56 0.89 12.96 1.43
C THR A 56 0.34 11.81 0.58
N LEU A 57 -0.98 11.57 0.60
CA LEU A 57 -1.57 10.45 -0.14
C LEU A 57 -1.40 10.58 -1.66
N PRO A 58 -1.72 11.72 -2.31
CA PRO A 58 -1.41 11.92 -3.72
C PRO A 58 0.07 11.80 -4.07
N GLN A 59 0.96 12.38 -3.25
CA GLN A 59 2.40 12.29 -3.49
C GLN A 59 2.91 10.85 -3.43
N TYR A 60 2.35 10.06 -2.52
CA TYR A 60 2.67 8.64 -2.40
C TYR A 60 2.26 7.87 -3.66
N MET A 61 1.01 8.04 -4.11
CA MET A 61 0.53 7.46 -5.37
C MET A 61 1.40 7.86 -6.56
N ASP A 62 1.69 9.16 -6.72
CA ASP A 62 2.52 9.67 -7.81
C ASP A 62 3.92 9.04 -7.83
N THR A 63 4.51 8.85 -6.64
CA THR A 63 5.83 8.22 -6.50
C THR A 63 5.77 6.76 -6.94
N ARG A 64 4.79 6.01 -6.44
CA ARG A 64 4.59 4.61 -6.81
C ARG A 64 4.32 4.42 -8.31
N LEU A 65 3.50 5.28 -8.90
CA LEU A 65 3.18 5.21 -10.33
C LEU A 65 4.41 5.44 -11.21
N LYS A 66 5.37 6.29 -10.79
CA LYS A 66 6.63 6.51 -11.53
C LYS A 66 7.54 5.30 -11.56
N GLU A 67 7.45 4.45 -10.54
CA GLU A 67 8.24 3.21 -10.41
C GLU A 67 7.59 2.02 -11.15
N LEU A 68 6.37 2.20 -11.64
CA LEU A 68 5.55 1.15 -12.21
C LEU A 68 5.60 1.14 -13.74
N ASP A 69 5.57 -0.05 -14.36
CA ASP A 69 5.35 -0.17 -15.80
C ASP A 69 3.90 0.22 -16.13
N GLN A 70 3.75 1.31 -16.88
CA GLN A 70 2.45 1.90 -17.22
C GLN A 70 1.89 1.40 -18.57
N THR A 71 2.57 0.47 -19.24
CA THR A 71 2.19 -0.02 -20.57
C THR A 71 1.18 -1.17 -20.53
N GLY A 72 1.00 -1.79 -19.38
CA GLY A 72 0.07 -2.91 -19.19
C GLY A 72 -1.38 -2.52 -19.45
N SER A 73 -2.14 -3.42 -20.07
CA SER A 73 -3.55 -3.19 -20.42
C SER A 73 -4.44 -2.92 -19.20
N GLY A 74 -4.06 -3.38 -18.01
CA GLY A 74 -4.76 -3.12 -16.75
C GLY A 74 -4.41 -1.80 -16.06
N PHE A 75 -3.48 -1.01 -16.61
CA PHE A 75 -3.02 0.23 -15.97
C PHE A 75 -4.13 1.29 -15.80
N PRO A 76 -5.02 1.54 -16.79
CA PRO A 76 -6.12 2.50 -16.60
C PRO A 76 -7.06 2.12 -15.46
N ASP A 77 -7.33 0.83 -15.28
CA ASP A 77 -8.17 0.32 -14.20
C ASP A 77 -7.48 0.47 -12.84
N LEU A 78 -6.17 0.19 -12.77
CA LEU A 78 -5.35 0.47 -11.58
C LEU A 78 -5.40 1.96 -11.22
N LEU A 79 -5.17 2.85 -12.18
CA LEU A 79 -5.16 4.29 -11.95
C LEU A 79 -6.49 4.75 -11.33
N LYS A 80 -7.61 4.27 -11.87
CA LYS A 80 -8.95 4.57 -11.35
C LYS A 80 -9.13 4.07 -9.91
N LYS A 81 -8.68 2.86 -9.59
CA LYS A 81 -8.74 2.32 -8.22
C LYS A 81 -7.95 3.17 -7.23
N LEU A 82 -6.72 3.55 -7.58
CA LEU A 82 -5.86 4.38 -6.73
C LEU A 82 -6.45 5.79 -6.51
N GLN A 83 -7.03 6.39 -7.56
CA GLN A 83 -7.74 7.68 -7.42
C GLN A 83 -8.95 7.57 -6.49
N ASN A 84 -9.75 6.51 -6.64
CA ASN A 84 -10.90 6.27 -5.76
C ASN A 84 -10.48 6.13 -4.30
N ILE A 85 -9.37 5.45 -4.00
CA ILE A 85 -8.81 5.37 -2.64
C ILE A 85 -8.51 6.78 -2.13
N ILE A 86 -7.78 7.61 -2.89
CA ILE A 86 -7.46 8.96 -2.45
C ILE A 86 -8.72 9.77 -2.14
N ASP A 87 -9.75 9.68 -2.97
CA ASP A 87 -11.00 10.43 -2.78
C ASP A 87 -11.77 9.92 -1.56
N GLU A 88 -11.93 8.60 -1.40
CA GLU A 88 -12.58 8.00 -0.24
C GLU A 88 -11.88 8.38 1.08
N TYR A 89 -10.56 8.29 1.09
CA TYR A 89 -9.77 8.65 2.27
C TYR A 89 -9.84 10.15 2.57
N ARG A 90 -9.86 11.01 1.55
CA ARG A 90 -10.04 12.47 1.73
C ARG A 90 -11.35 12.80 2.42
N GLU A 91 -12.43 12.11 2.08
CA GLU A 91 -13.74 12.29 2.71
C GLU A 91 -13.73 11.82 4.18
N GLN A 92 -13.01 10.74 4.48
CA GLN A 92 -12.94 10.17 5.83
C GLN A 92 -12.01 10.95 6.78
N LEU A 93 -11.01 11.67 6.25
CA LEU A 93 -10.09 12.48 7.06
C LEU A 93 -10.82 13.58 7.85
N ASP A 94 -11.85 14.17 7.24
CA ASP A 94 -12.64 15.23 7.84
C ASP A 94 -13.66 14.63 8.84
N GLY A 95 -13.29 14.57 10.12
CA GLY A 95 -14.14 14.03 11.19
C GLY A 95 -13.46 13.06 12.13
N LEU A 96 -12.16 12.81 11.96
CA LEU A 96 -11.40 11.94 12.84
C LEU A 96 -11.18 12.55 14.23
N PRO A 97 -11.21 11.73 15.29
CA PRO A 97 -11.27 12.22 16.67
C PRO A 97 -9.93 12.70 17.24
N ASN A 98 -8.81 12.43 16.57
CA ASN A 98 -7.46 12.83 16.98
C ASN A 98 -6.46 12.59 15.85
N LYS A 99 -5.27 13.19 15.98
CA LYS A 99 -4.17 13.03 15.04
C LYS A 99 -3.76 11.57 14.82
N LYS A 100 -3.75 10.73 15.85
CA LYS A 100 -3.39 9.31 15.68
C LYS A 100 -4.35 8.58 14.74
N ALA A 101 -5.65 8.83 14.86
CA ALA A 101 -6.63 8.28 13.93
C ALA A 101 -6.39 8.74 12.48
N VAL A 102 -5.96 10.00 12.28
CA VAL A 102 -5.56 10.51 10.96
C VAL A 102 -4.34 9.76 10.42
N GLU A 103 -3.31 9.57 11.24
CA GLU A 103 -2.08 8.86 10.87
C GLU A 103 -2.34 7.38 10.53
N ASP A 104 -3.15 6.69 11.34
CA ASP A 104 -3.53 5.29 11.12
C ASP A 104 -4.32 5.14 9.81
N LEU A 105 -5.24 6.08 9.53
CA LEU A 105 -6.02 6.07 8.30
C LEU A 105 -5.12 6.31 7.06
N VAL A 106 -4.13 7.21 7.16
CA VAL A 106 -3.15 7.43 6.08
C VAL A 106 -2.29 6.19 5.82
N GLU A 107 -1.92 5.46 6.86
CA GLU A 107 -1.16 4.21 6.73
C GLU A 107 -2.00 3.13 6.02
N GLN A 108 -3.27 2.95 6.43
CA GLN A 108 -4.18 2.01 5.77
C GLN A 108 -4.34 2.32 4.27
N ALA A 109 -4.52 3.60 3.91
CA ALA A 109 -4.64 4.00 2.51
C ALA A 109 -3.42 3.59 1.67
N LYS A 110 -2.21 3.73 2.24
CA LYS A 110 -0.97 3.36 1.56
C LYS A 110 -0.86 1.86 1.38
N GLU A 111 -1.25 1.09 2.39
CA GLU A 111 -1.29 -0.38 2.30
C GLU A 111 -2.27 -0.84 1.21
N GLU A 112 -3.46 -0.24 1.15
CA GLU A 112 -4.46 -0.55 0.11
C GLU A 112 -3.94 -0.19 -1.30
N MET A 113 -3.32 0.98 -1.46
CA MET A 113 -2.67 1.36 -2.72
C MET A 113 -1.58 0.36 -3.13
N ASP A 114 -0.69 -0.01 -2.21
CA ASP A 114 0.38 -0.98 -2.46
C ASP A 114 -0.18 -2.37 -2.80
N GLY A 115 -1.31 -2.77 -2.19
CA GLY A 115 -2.03 -3.98 -2.52
C GLY A 115 -2.47 -4.03 -3.98
N TYR A 116 -3.15 -2.99 -4.47
CA TYR A 116 -3.57 -2.92 -5.88
C TYR A 116 -2.39 -2.85 -6.85
N ILE A 117 -1.30 -2.15 -6.48
CA ILE A 117 -0.08 -2.10 -7.29
C ILE A 117 0.55 -3.48 -7.40
N ALA A 118 0.66 -4.22 -6.29
CA ALA A 118 1.22 -5.56 -6.28
C ALA A 118 0.39 -6.54 -7.11
N GLU A 119 -0.95 -6.44 -7.05
CA GLU A 119 -1.84 -7.21 -7.92
C GLU A 119 -1.58 -6.93 -9.41
N TYR A 120 -1.49 -5.65 -9.78
CA TYR A 120 -1.20 -5.27 -11.15
C TYR A 120 0.18 -5.77 -11.61
N GLN A 121 1.22 -5.64 -10.79
CA GLN A 121 2.56 -6.15 -11.11
C GLN A 121 2.56 -7.65 -11.38
N LYS A 122 1.79 -8.44 -10.61
CA LYS A 122 1.64 -9.88 -10.86
C LYS A 122 1.05 -10.19 -12.24
N THR A 123 0.10 -9.36 -12.71
CA THR A 123 -0.48 -9.54 -14.06
C THR A 123 0.54 -9.28 -15.17
N LEU A 124 1.51 -8.40 -14.95
CA LEU A 124 2.59 -8.14 -15.89
C LEU A 124 3.55 -9.34 -15.97
N THR A 125 3.92 -9.90 -14.82
CA THR A 125 4.85 -11.05 -14.77
C THR A 125 4.21 -12.34 -15.25
N ALA A 126 2.90 -12.54 -15.03
CA ALA A 126 2.18 -13.74 -15.47
C ALA A 126 2.07 -13.84 -17.00
N GLY A 127 2.16 -12.74 -17.73
CA GLY A 127 2.25 -12.73 -19.20
C GLY A 127 3.65 -13.03 -19.75
N GLN A 128 4.66 -13.17 -18.87
CA GLN A 128 6.07 -13.30 -19.24
C GLN A 128 6.56 -14.76 -19.28
N ASP A 129 5.78 -15.72 -18.76
CA ASP A 129 6.14 -17.15 -18.72
C ASP A 129 5.63 -17.98 -19.91
N ASP A 130 4.82 -17.41 -20.82
CA ASP A 130 4.16 -18.19 -21.88
C ASP A 130 4.79 -18.12 -23.28
N ASN A 131 6.01 -17.60 -23.47
CA ASN A 131 6.70 -17.73 -24.79
C ASN A 131 8.24 -17.82 -24.74
N ASN A 132 8.70 -19.06 -24.59
CA ASN A 132 9.58 -19.77 -25.52
C ASN A 132 10.95 -19.16 -25.90
N GLY A 133 11.99 -19.67 -25.24
CA GLY A 133 13.39 -19.55 -25.66
C GLY A 133 14.26 -20.70 -25.12
N ALA A 134 13.69 -21.88 -24.89
CA ALA A 134 14.47 -23.08 -24.57
C ALA A 134 15.08 -23.62 -25.86
N GLY A 135 16.30 -23.19 -26.16
CA GLY A 135 17.18 -23.88 -27.08
C GLY A 135 17.58 -25.22 -26.47
N GLU A 136 16.89 -26.29 -26.88
CA GLU A 136 17.39 -27.66 -26.74
C GLU A 136 17.23 -28.37 -28.08
N GLN A 137 18.36 -28.49 -28.78
CA GLN A 137 18.48 -29.31 -29.98
C GLN A 137 18.60 -30.80 -29.59
N ALA A 138 17.93 -31.63 -30.39
CA ALA A 138 18.23 -33.04 -30.72
C ALA A 138 17.59 -34.12 -29.78
N PRO A 139 17.31 -35.35 -30.29
CA PRO A 139 18.12 -36.08 -31.27
C PRO A 139 17.45 -36.30 -32.63
N GLN A 140 18.27 -36.12 -33.68
CA GLN A 140 18.03 -36.70 -35.00
C GLN A 140 17.90 -38.22 -34.88
N ALA A 141 16.85 -38.76 -35.48
CA ALA A 141 16.70 -40.18 -35.73
C ALA A 141 17.94 -40.67 -36.51
N GLY A 142 18.57 -41.72 -35.98
CA GLY A 142 19.81 -42.28 -36.49
C GLY A 142 19.63 -42.92 -37.86
N ASP A 143 20.54 -42.56 -38.76
CA ASP A 143 20.89 -43.37 -39.92
C ASP A 143 22.41 -43.51 -39.91
N ASN A 144 22.88 -44.76 -39.81
CA ASN A 144 24.10 -45.34 -40.38
C ASN A 144 24.54 -46.57 -39.58
N ASN A 145 23.82 -47.67 -39.80
CA ASN A 145 24.37 -49.02 -39.64
C ASN A 145 25.41 -49.27 -40.73
N GLY A 146 26.64 -49.60 -40.32
CA GLY A 146 27.66 -50.17 -41.19
C GLY A 146 28.25 -51.42 -40.54
N ALA A 147 27.70 -52.59 -40.88
CA ALA A 147 28.43 -53.87 -41.01
C ALA A 147 27.40 -54.92 -41.45
N GLY A 148 27.78 -55.73 -42.44
CA GLY A 148 26.86 -56.47 -43.29
C GLY A 148 26.24 -57.71 -42.64
N GLU A 149 25.23 -58.24 -43.32
CA GLU A 149 25.13 -59.68 -43.62
C GLU A 149 24.10 -59.90 -44.73
N GLN A 150 24.21 -61.06 -45.38
CA GLN A 150 23.85 -61.36 -46.75
C GLN A 150 22.35 -61.64 -46.99
N VAL A 151 21.88 -61.39 -48.22
CA VAL A 151 20.65 -61.93 -48.85
C VAL A 151 20.73 -63.48 -49.02
N PRO A 152 19.68 -64.28 -49.36
CA PRO A 152 18.41 -63.91 -50.04
C PRO A 152 17.08 -64.69 -49.71
N GLN A 153 15.97 -64.09 -50.17
CA GLN A 153 14.73 -64.65 -50.81
C GLN A 153 13.77 -65.69 -50.16
N ALA A 154 12.52 -65.21 -49.92
CA ALA A 154 11.19 -65.68 -50.43
C ALA A 154 10.53 -66.97 -49.86
N PRO A 155 9.22 -67.26 -50.14
CA PRO A 155 7.97 -66.49 -49.83
C PRO A 155 6.78 -67.36 -49.29
N GLN A 156 5.62 -66.74 -49.00
CA GLN A 156 4.22 -67.28 -48.87
C GLN A 156 3.78 -67.87 -47.50
N ALA A 157 2.80 -67.30 -46.76
CA ALA A 157 1.30 -67.29 -46.88
C ALA A 157 0.62 -68.59 -46.38
N PRO A 158 -0.66 -68.62 -45.93
CA PRO A 158 -1.54 -67.58 -45.36
C PRO A 158 -1.71 -67.66 -43.83
#